data_AF-A0AAD9PWV7-F1
#
_entry.id   AF-A0AAD9PWV7-F1
#
_cell.length_a   1.000
_cell.length_b   1.000
_cell.length_c   1.000
_cell.angle_alpha   90.00
_cell.angle_beta   90.00
_cell.angle_gamma   90.00
#
_symmetry.space_group_name_H-M   'P 1'
#
loop_
_entity.id
_entity.type
_entity.pdbx_description
1 polymer ?
#
loop_
_entity_poly.entity_id
_entity_poly.type
_entity_poly.pdbx_seq_one_letter_code
_entity_poly.pdbx_strand_id
1 'polypeptide(L)'
;MTGMQYMNDLNAATVLRQLWEKLARYLHSKWMKRVSKIRSTNQQLASFNDFSQFVSKQADLATDPVYSEESISRSVNTADKHQEQKECRPK
;
A
#
# COMPACT_ATOMS: atom_id res chain seq x y z
N MET A 1 8.33 21.70 -27.91
CA MET A 1 7.10 21.32 -27.18
C MET A 1 6.89 19.81 -27.24
N THR A 2 7.76 19.01 -26.60
CA THR A 2 7.74 17.54 -26.69
C THR A 2 7.21 16.85 -25.44
N GLY A 3 7.30 17.48 -24.26
CA GLY A 3 6.88 16.89 -22.99
C GLY A 3 5.36 16.68 -22.86
N MET A 4 4.52 17.57 -23.41
CA MET A 4 3.06 17.41 -23.36
C MET A 4 2.56 16.26 -24.24
N GLN A 5 3.19 16.04 -25.40
CA GLN A 5 2.84 14.94 -26.30
C GLN A 5 3.11 13.58 -25.63
N TYR A 6 4.27 13.47 -24.97
CA TYR A 6 4.68 12.27 -24.25
C TYR A 6 3.71 11.88 -23.12
N MET A 7 3.19 12.85 -22.36
CA MET A 7 2.21 12.58 -21.30
C MET A 7 0.88 12.09 -21.85
N ASN A 8 0.47 12.57 -23.03
CA ASN A 8 -0.73 12.07 -23.70
C ASN A 8 -0.54 10.63 -24.20
N ASP A 9 0.65 10.30 -24.70
CA ASP A 9 0.99 8.93 -25.10
C ASP A 9 0.97 7.96 -23.90
N LEU A 10 1.43 8.40 -22.72
CA LEU A 10 1.33 7.61 -21.48
C LEU A 10 -0.11 7.42 -20.99
N ASN A 11 -1.00 8.37 -21.29
CA ASN A 11 -2.43 8.26 -21.00
C ASN A 11 -3.19 7.38 -22.01
N ALA A 12 -2.51 6.83 -23.02
CA ALA A 12 -3.13 5.89 -23.94
C ALA A 12 -3.69 4.69 -23.17
N ALA A 13 -4.92 4.30 -23.51
CA ALA A 13 -5.61 3.19 -22.84
C ALA A 13 -4.83 1.87 -22.90
N THR A 14 -4.04 1.68 -23.96
CA THR A 14 -3.16 0.51 -24.13
C THR A 14 -2.06 0.46 -23.07
N VAL A 15 -1.40 1.58 -22.78
CA VAL A 15 -0.34 1.70 -21.77
C VAL A 15 -0.93 1.44 -20.38
N LEU A 16 -2.05 2.10 -20.05
CA LEU A 16 -2.73 1.89 -18.77
C LEU A 16 -3.19 0.45 -18.58
N ARG A 17 -3.68 -0.20 -19.64
CA ARG A 17 -4.08 -1.61 -19.60
C ARG A 17 -2.89 -2.53 -19.34
N GLN A 18 -1.76 -2.32 -20.02
CA GLN A 18 -0.54 -3.11 -19.79
C GLN A 18 -0.01 -2.96 -18.36
N LEU A 19 -0.07 -1.74 -17.80
CA LEU A 19 0.32 -1.49 -16.42
C LEU A 19 -0.63 -2.14 -15.42
N TRP A 20 -1.94 -2.09 -15.70
CA TRP A 20 -2.95 -2.77 -14.89
C TRP A 20 -2.76 -4.30 -14.92
N GLU A 21 -2.44 -4.89 -16.07
CA GLU A 21 -2.16 -6.32 -16.19
C GLU A 21 -0.93 -6.76 -15.38
N LYS A 22 0.07 -5.89 -15.25
CA LYS A 22 1.27 -6.13 -14.42
C LYS A 22 1.03 -5.93 -12.92
N LEU A 23 -0.07 -5.27 -12.55
CA LEU A 23 -0.40 -5.01 -11.16
C LEU A 23 -0.77 -6.32 -10.45
N ALA A 24 -0.42 -6.46 -9.17
CA ALA A 24 -0.81 -7.62 -8.38
C ALA A 24 -2.35 -7.75 -8.31
N ARG A 25 -2.87 -8.98 -8.43
CA ARG A 25 -4.32 -9.25 -8.52
C ARG A 25 -5.13 -8.67 -7.36
N TYR A 26 -4.60 -8.70 -6.14
CA TYR A 26 -5.29 -8.14 -4.97
C TYR A 26 -5.46 -6.60 -5.02
N LEU A 27 -4.66 -5.92 -5.84
CA LEU A 27 -4.76 -4.47 -6.07
C LEU A 27 -5.71 -4.12 -7.22
N HIS A 28 -6.07 -5.07 -8.09
CA HIS A 28 -6.96 -4.82 -9.24
C HIS A 28 -8.31 -4.27 -8.80
N SER A 29 -8.95 -4.90 -7.80
CA SER A 29 -10.23 -4.45 -7.28
C SER A 29 -10.14 -3.08 -6.59
N LYS A 30 -9.02 -2.80 -5.91
CA LYS A 30 -8.78 -1.49 -5.27
C LYS A 30 -8.60 -0.39 -6.33
N TRP A 31 -7.86 -0.70 -7.39
CA TRP A 31 -7.69 0.20 -8.53
C TRP A 31 -9.03 0.50 -9.21
N MET A 32 -9.82 -0.53 -9.55
CA MET A 32 -11.14 -0.35 -10.17
C MET A 32 -12.07 0.53 -9.33
N LYS A 33 -12.09 0.34 -8.00
CA LYS A 33 -12.85 1.23 -7.09
C LYS A 33 -12.38 2.68 -7.19
N ARG A 34 -11.07 2.91 -7.27
CA ARG A 34 -10.50 4.25 -7.41
C ARG A 34 -10.82 4.89 -8.76
N VAL A 35 -10.73 4.12 -9.85
CA VAL A 35 -11.13 4.58 -11.20
C VAL A 35 -12.60 4.96 -11.24
N SER A 36 -13.49 4.13 -10.68
CA SER A 36 -14.91 4.45 -10.58
C SER A 36 -15.15 5.74 -9.80
N LYS A 37 -14.43 5.94 -8.68
CA LYS A 37 -14.51 7.18 -7.90
C LYS A 37 -14.04 8.40 -8.71
N ILE A 38 -12.91 8.32 -9.41
CA ILE A 38 -12.40 9.40 -10.26
C ILE A 38 -13.43 9.78 -11.33
N ARG A 39 -14.01 8.77 -11.99
CA ARG A 39 -15.05 8.98 -13.01
C ARG A 39 -16.31 9.63 -12.42
N SER A 40 -16.74 9.23 -11.23
CA SER A 40 -17.90 9.82 -10.58
C SER A 40 -17.67 11.25 -10.08
N THR A 41 -16.47 11.57 -9.59
CA THR A 41 -16.17 12.88 -8.98
C THR A 41 -15.74 13.91 -10.02
N ASN A 42 -14.89 13.53 -10.96
CA ASN A 42 -14.25 14.45 -11.90
C ASN A 42 -14.81 14.34 -13.33
N GLN A 43 -15.73 13.39 -13.59
CA GLN A 43 -16.21 13.04 -14.93
C GLN A 43 -15.10 12.73 -15.95
N GLN A 44 -13.89 12.43 -15.47
CA GLN A 44 -12.70 12.19 -16.28
C GLN A 44 -12.26 10.73 -16.18
N LEU A 45 -11.56 10.27 -17.22
CA LEU A 45 -10.87 8.98 -17.20
C LEU A 45 -9.63 9.06 -16.30
N ALA A 46 -9.29 7.94 -15.67
CA ALA A 46 -8.08 7.85 -14.87
C ALA A 46 -6.84 8.02 -15.75
N SER A 47 -5.94 8.92 -15.33
CA SER A 47 -4.69 9.20 -16.02
C SER A 47 -3.56 8.27 -15.54
N PHE A 48 -2.46 8.26 -16.27
CA PHE A 48 -1.21 7.62 -15.84
C PHE A 48 -0.70 8.17 -14.51
N ASN A 49 -0.89 9.47 -14.26
CA ASN A 49 -0.53 10.08 -12.98
C ASN A 49 -1.38 9.51 -11.83
N ASP A 50 -2.69 9.31 -12.04
CA ASP A 50 -3.54 8.68 -11.02
C ASP A 50 -3.12 7.25 -10.72
N PHE A 51 -2.70 6.51 -11.75
CA PHE A 51 -2.21 5.14 -11.62
C PHE A 51 -0.90 5.09 -10.84
N SER A 52 0.09 5.90 -11.23
CA SER A 52 1.38 5.95 -10.53
C SER A 52 1.23 6.36 -9.06
N GLN A 53 0.42 7.37 -8.74
CA GLN A 53 0.14 7.74 -7.35
C GLN A 53 -0.54 6.62 -6.56
N PHE A 54 -1.43 5.86 -7.19
CA PHE A 54 -2.06 4.71 -6.54
C PHE A 54 -1.03 3.63 -6.21
N VAL A 55 -0.17 3.28 -7.17
CA VAL A 55 0.86 2.26 -6.99
C VAL A 55 1.85 2.67 -5.91
N SER A 56 2.36 3.91 -5.93
CA SER A 56 3.25 4.42 -4.89
C SER A 56 2.65 4.28 -3.49
N LYS A 57 1.40 4.70 -3.31
CA LYS A 57 0.72 4.57 -2.00
C LYS A 57 0.55 3.12 -1.56
N GLN A 58 0.28 2.20 -2.49
CA GLN A 58 0.17 0.79 -2.12
C GLN A 58 1.56 0.19 -1.79
N ALA A 59 2.62 0.64 -2.45
CA ALA A 59 3.99 0.25 -2.13
C ALA A 59 4.40 0.77 -0.74
N ASP A 60 4.14 2.05 -0.45
CA ASP A 60 4.44 2.64 0.85
C ASP A 60 3.75 1.88 2.00
N LEU A 61 2.48 1.49 1.80
CA LEU A 61 1.74 0.69 2.78
C LEU A 61 2.28 -0.74 2.91
N ALA A 62 2.79 -1.33 1.83
CA ALA A 62 3.35 -2.69 1.86
C ALA A 62 4.75 -2.72 2.49
N THR A 63 5.48 -1.61 2.42
CA THR A 63 6.83 -1.45 2.98
C THR A 63 6.79 -0.68 4.32
N ASP A 64 5.61 -0.53 4.93
CA ASP A 64 5.47 0.18 6.20
C ASP A 64 6.26 -0.55 7.31
N PRO A 65 7.25 0.12 7.95
CA PRO A 65 8.08 -0.49 8.98
C PRO A 65 7.28 -0.92 10.22
N VAL A 66 6.10 -0.34 10.47
CA VAL A 66 5.23 -0.75 11.59
C VAL A 66 4.76 -2.21 11.44
N TYR A 67 4.61 -2.69 10.20
CA TYR A 67 4.16 -4.05 9.87
C TYR A 67 5.28 -4.98 9.37
N SER A 68 6.52 -4.52 9.34
CA SER A 68 7.68 -5.38 9.08
C SER A 68 7.90 -6.36 10.25
N GLU A 69 8.18 -7.64 9.98
CA GLU A 69 8.44 -8.68 11.01
C GLU A 69 9.53 -8.27 12.03
N GLU A 70 10.41 -7.34 11.64
CA GLU A 70 11.48 -6.80 12.48
C GLU A 70 10.96 -5.98 13.68
N SER A 71 9.76 -5.38 13.60
CA SER A 71 9.14 -4.64 14.70
C SER A 71 8.41 -5.55 15.69
N ILE A 72 7.83 -6.67 15.22
CA ILE A 72 7.15 -7.68 16.06
C ILE A 72 8.17 -8.52 16.85
N SER A 73 9.38 -8.70 16.31
CA SER A 73 10.44 -9.49 16.93
C SER A 73 11.13 -8.79 18.12
N ARG A 74 10.92 -7.48 18.30
CA ARG A 74 11.58 -6.71 19.38
C ARG A 74 10.80 -6.71 20.70
N SER A 75 9.50 -7.02 20.70
CA SER A 75 8.67 -6.94 21.91
C SER A 75 8.57 -8.24 22.72
N VAL A 76 9.19 -9.34 22.28
CA VAL A 76 9.12 -10.63 22.98
C VAL A 76 10.30 -10.88 23.93
N ASN A 77 11.38 -10.10 23.86
CA ASN A 77 12.64 -10.40 24.57
C ASN A 77 12.96 -9.52 25.80
N THR A 78 12.00 -8.77 26.35
CA THR A 78 12.22 -7.98 27.59
C THR A 78 11.20 -8.23 28.69
N ALA A 79 10.53 -9.39 28.69
CA ALA A 79 9.69 -9.83 29.80
C ALA A 79 10.28 -11.06 30.51
N ASP A 80 11.61 -11.10 30.67
CA ASP A 80 12.27 -12.04 31.57
C ASP A 80 13.27 -11.28 32.43
N LYS A 81 12.77 -10.78 33.55
CA LYS A 81 13.45 -10.62 34.85
C LYS A 81 12.56 -9.78 35.76
N HIS A 82 11.89 -10.44 36.70
CA HIS A 82 12.11 -10.17 38.13
C HIS A 82 11.56 -11.36 38.92
N GLN A 83 12.53 -12.14 39.39
CA GLN A 83 12.41 -13.25 40.30
C GLN A 83 11.97 -12.72 41.69
N GLU A 84 11.21 -13.56 42.38
CA GLU A 84 11.45 -13.94 43.77
C GLU A 84 10.65 -13.29 44.92
N GLN A 85 10.12 -14.20 45.75
CA GLN A 85 9.64 -14.07 47.13
C GLN A 85 8.31 -13.32 47.30
N LYS A 86 7.22 -14.04 47.63
CA LYS A 86 6.83 -14.38 49.02
C LYS A 86 5.94 -15.63 49.05
N GLU A 87 6.53 -16.74 49.44
CA GLU A 87 5.82 -17.88 50.01
C GLU A 87 5.27 -17.45 51.38
N CYS A 88 3.95 -17.49 51.55
CA CYS A 88 3.31 -17.57 52.87
C CYS A 88 2.11 -18.52 52.74
N ARG A 89 2.30 -19.80 53.11
CA ARG A 89 1.21 -20.63 53.64
C ARG A 89 1.01 -20.32 55.15
N PRO A 90 0.09 -21.00 55.86
CA PRO A 90 -1.34 -20.72 55.99
C PRO A 90 -1.71 -20.40 57.46
N LYS A 91 -2.99 -20.12 57.75
CA LYS A 91 -3.63 -20.49 59.02
C LYS A 91 -5.14 -20.54 58.88
#